data_AF-A0A950H9A9-F1
#
_entry.id   AF-A0A950H9A9-F1
#
_cell.length_a   1.000
_cell.length_b   1.000
_cell.length_c   1.000
_cell.angle_alpha   90.00
_cell.angle_beta   90.00
_cell.angle_gamma   90.00
#
_symmetry.space_group_name_H-M   'P 1'
#
loop_
_entity.id
_entity.type
_entity.pdbx_description
1 polymer ?
#
loop_
_entity_poly.entity_id
_entity_poly.type
_entity_poly.pdbx_seq_one_letter_code
_entity_poly.pdbx_strand_id
1 'polypeptide(L)' 'MKPAVARKPLIRIAVVESDPLRFVGFRALFDTESDFELNSSTLQEITAERNIDLVLLGSRGGQNLFDQMASL' A
#
# COMPACT_ATOMS: atom_id res chain seq x y z
N MET A 1 14.80 -27.88 -21.50
CA MET A 1 14.04 -27.41 -20.30
C MET A 1 13.27 -26.17 -20.73
N LYS A 2 11.93 -26.13 -20.58
CA LYS A 2 11.18 -24.88 -20.80
C LYS A 2 11.54 -23.92 -19.65
N PRO A 3 11.85 -22.65 -19.91
CA PRO A 3 12.09 -21.70 -18.84
C PRO A 3 10.82 -21.64 -17.98
N ALA A 4 10.97 -21.83 -16.68
CA ALA A 4 9.90 -21.53 -15.73
C ALA A 4 9.56 -20.05 -15.91
N VAL A 5 8.32 -19.75 -16.27
CA VAL A 5 7.85 -18.36 -16.33
C VAL A 5 7.96 -17.81 -14.92
N ALA A 6 8.94 -16.93 -14.68
CA ALA A 6 9.09 -16.27 -13.41
C ALA A 6 7.80 -15.47 -13.17
N ARG A 7 6.99 -15.90 -12.19
CA ARG A 7 5.82 -15.13 -11.78
C ARG A 7 6.32 -13.80 -11.25
N LYS A 8 5.79 -12.70 -11.79
CA LYS A 8 6.07 -11.36 -11.30
C LYS A 8 5.65 -11.32 -9.81
N PRO A 9 6.51 -10.85 -8.89
CA PRO A 9 6.17 -10.80 -7.47
C PRO A 9 4.98 -9.88 -7.24
N LEU A 10 4.05 -10.30 -6.39
CA LEU A 10 2.93 -9.47 -5.96
C LEU A 10 3.46 -8.34 -5.07
N ILE A 11 3.07 -7.10 -5.36
CA ILE A 11 3.39 -5.92 -4.54
C ILE A 11 2.13 -5.51 -3.79
N ARG A 12 2.21 -5.55 -2.46
CA ARG A 12 1.11 -5.20 -1.55
C ARG A 12 1.26 -3.75 -1.11
N ILE A 13 0.30 -2.93 -1.52
CA ILE A 13 0.29 -1.48 -1.32
C ILE A 13 -0.80 -1.16 -0.30
N ALA A 14 -0.41 -0.62 0.86
CA ALA A 14 -1.34 -0.11 1.85
C ALA A 14 -1.51 1.40 1.70
N VAL A 15 -2.75 1.87 1.63
CA VAL A 15 -3.08 3.30 1.63
C VAL A 15 -3.56 3.67 3.03
N VAL A 16 -2.79 4.52 3.71
CA VAL A 16 -3.00 4.83 5.13
C VAL A 16 -3.57 6.23 5.30
N GLU A 17 -4.65 6.32 6.10
CA GLU A 17 -5.28 7.57 6.52
C GLU A 17 -5.58 8.53 5.35
N SER A 18 -6.01 7.95 4.24
CA SER A 18 -6.37 8.69 3.03
C SER A 18 -7.88 8.90 2.95
N ASP A 19 -8.29 10.01 2.33
CA ASP A 19 -9.70 10.18 1.98
C ASP A 19 -10.17 9.09 1.00
N PRO A 20 -11.45 8.67 1.04
CA PRO A 20 -11.96 7.59 0.21
C PRO A 20 -11.81 7.83 -1.29
N LEU A 21 -11.86 9.08 -1.75
CA LEU A 21 -11.73 9.42 -3.16
C LEU A 21 -10.32 9.14 -3.68
N ARG A 22 -9.29 9.45 -2.88
CA ARG A 22 -7.91 9.11 -3.24
C ARG A 22 -7.69 7.59 -3.29
N PHE A 23 -8.29 6.83 -2.37
CA PHE A 23 -8.22 5.36 -2.42
C PHE A 23 -8.84 4.82 -3.71
N VAL A 24 -10.05 5.28 -4.06
CA VAL A 24 -10.71 4.91 -5.32
C VAL A 24 -9.88 5.33 -6.54
N GLY A 25 -9.24 6.51 -6.49
CA GLY A 25 -8.31 6.96 -7.52
C GLY A 25 -7.13 6.02 -7.72
N PHE A 26 -6.45 5.62 -6.63
CA PHE A 26 -5.36 4.63 -6.71
C PHE A 26 -5.84 3.28 -7.21
N ARG A 27 -7.02 2.83 -6.76
CA ARG A 27 -7.60 1.59 -7.25
C ARG A 27 -7.81 1.66 -8.75
N ALA A 28 -8.41 2.74 -9.27
CA ALA A 28 -8.61 2.93 -10.70
C ALA A 28 -7.29 2.97 -11.50
N LEU A 29 -6.19 3.47 -10.91
CA LEU A 29 -4.88 3.49 -11.54
C LEU A 29 -4.18 2.13 -11.55
N PHE A 30 -4.42 1.29 -10.54
CA PHE A 30 -3.73 0.00 -10.37
C PHE A 30 -4.56 -1.21 -10.78
N ASP A 31 -5.87 -1.07 -11.05
CA ASP A 31 -6.79 -2.18 -11.34
C ASP A 31 -6.36 -3.02 -12.57
N THR A 32 -5.59 -2.43 -13.49
CA THR A 32 -5.08 -3.12 -14.68
C THR A 32 -3.83 -3.96 -14.43
N GLU A 33 -3.13 -3.74 -13.31
CA GLU A 33 -1.87 -4.40 -12.97
C GLU A 33 -2.14 -5.59 -12.03
N SER A 34 -2.10 -6.80 -12.58
CA SER A 34 -2.37 -8.04 -11.83
C SER A 34 -1.37 -8.36 -10.71
N ASP A 35 -0.21 -7.70 -10.72
CA ASP A 35 0.84 -7.83 -9.73
C ASP A 35 0.71 -6.83 -8.57
N PHE A 36 -0.30 -5.94 -8.57
CA PHE A 36 -0.53 -5.01 -7.47
C PHE A 36 -1.78 -5.38 -6.66
N GLU A 37 -1.63 -5.40 -5.34
CA GLU A 37 -2.73 -5.55 -4.39
C GLU A 37 -2.86 -4.26 -3.59
N LEU A 38 -4.00 -3.58 -3.68
CA LEU A 38 -4.23 -2.31 -3.00
C LEU A 38 -5.21 -2.50 -1.84
N ASN A 39 -4.75 -2.23 -0.62
CA ASN A 39 -5.55 -2.31 0.60
C ASN A 39 -5.63 -0.94 1.29
N SER A 40 -6.79 -0.62 1.86
CA SER A 40 -6.94 0.52 2.75
C SER A 40 -6.61 0.05 4.15
N SER A 41 -5.75 0.78 4.86
CA SER A 41 -5.29 0.38 6.19
C SER A 41 -5.20 1.57 7.13
N THR A 42 -5.25 1.30 8.43
CA THR A 42 -4.92 2.26 9.49
C THR A 42 -3.45 2.15 9.87
N LEU A 43 -2.92 3.17 10.56
CA LEU A 43 -1.54 3.12 11.05
C LEU A 43 -1.33 1.92 11.99
N GLN A 44 -2.32 1.61 12.83
CA GLN A 44 -2.25 0.48 13.76
C GLN A 44 -2.18 -0.86 13.02
N GLU A 45 -2.96 -1.02 11.95
CA GLU A 45 -2.96 -2.23 11.12
C GLU A 45 -1.60 -2.45 10.45
N ILE A 46 -0.98 -1.40 9.87
CA ILE A 46 0.33 -1.57 9.22
C ILE A 46 1.47 -1.89 10.21
N THR A 47 1.32 -1.51 11.49
CA THR A 47 2.32 -1.88 12.52
C THR A 47 2.21 -3.35 12.93
N ALA A 48 1.01 -3.93 12.78
CA ALA A 48 0.73 -5.33 13.09
C ALA A 48 0.93 -6.27 11.89
N GLU A 49 0.67 -5.79 10.67
CA GLU A 49 0.77 -6.56 9.44
C GLU A 49 2.18 -6.56 8.85
N ARG A 50 2.82 -7.73 8.77
CA ARG A 50 4.16 -7.89 8.15
C ARG A 50 4.13 -8.13 6.65
N ASN A 51 2.98 -7.97 6.00
CA ASN A 51 2.75 -8.38 4.63
C ASN A 51 2.36 -7.18 3.76
N ILE A 52 3.13 -6.10 3.89
CA ILE A 52 2.97 -4.86 3.12
C ILE A 52 4.34 -4.51 2.57
N ASP A 53 4.42 -4.29 1.26
CA ASP A 53 5.66 -3.95 0.56
C ASP A 53 5.83 -2.43 0.40
N LEU A 54 4.71 -1.71 0.32
CA LEU A 54 4.69 -0.26 0.12
C LEU A 54 3.54 0.39 0.91
N VAL A 55 3.83 1.50 1.58
CA VAL A 55 2.82 2.31 2.28
C VAL A 55 2.70 3.68 1.61
N LEU A 56 1.48 4.04 1.22
CA LEU A 56 1.12 5.36 0.70
C LEU A 56 0.46 6.19 1.80
N LEU A 57 1.18 7.19 2.29
CA LEU A 57 0.71 8.09 3.35
C LEU A 57 -0.06 9.27 2.76
N GLY A 58 -1.27 9.51 3.26
CA GLY A 58 -2.04 10.68 2.88
C GLY A 58 -1.47 11.98 3.46
N SER A 59 -1.52 13.07 2.68
CA SER A 59 -1.08 14.41 3.10
C SER A 59 -1.89 15.03 4.25
N ARG A 60 -3.00 14.41 4.70
CA ARG A 60 -3.94 15.03 5.64
C ARG A 60 -3.62 14.79 7.12
N GLY A 61 -2.74 13.84 7.48
CA GLY A 61 -2.46 13.52 8.90
C GLY A 61 -1.37 14.37 9.58
N GLY A 62 -0.84 15.41 8.91
CA GLY A 62 0.16 16.32 9.49
C GLY A 62 1.49 15.65 9.84
N GLN A 63 2.43 16.43 10.41
CA GLN A 63 3.78 15.97 10.80
C GLN A 63 3.78 14.71 11.67
N ASN A 64 2.72 14.51 12.48
CA ASN A 64 2.59 13.37 13.38
C ASN A 64 2.59 12.00 12.69
N LEU A 65 2.03 11.88 11.48
CA LEU A 65 2.02 10.60 10.73
C LEU A 65 3.42 10.23 10.27
N PHE A 66 4.18 11.21 9.78
CA PHE A 66 5.54 11.00 9.31
C PHE A 66 6.46 10.59 10.46
N ASP A 67 6.35 11.27 11.61
CA ASP A 67 7.17 10.96 12.78
C ASP A 67 6.84 9.59 13.37
N GLN A 68 5.57 9.19 13.39
CA GLN A 68 5.16 7.84 13.83
C GLN A 68 5.69 6.77 12.86
N MET A 69 5.64 7.02 11.55
CA MET A 69 6.22 6.12 10.55
C MET A 69 7.74 6.00 10.65
N ALA A 70 8.44 7.08 10.98
CA ALA A 70 9.88 7.05 11.20
C ALA A 70 10.29 6.30 12.48
N SER A 71 9.35 6.09 13.41
CA SER A 71 9.59 5.37 14.67
C SER A 71 9.30 3.87 14.62
N LEU A 72 8.76 3.37 13.49
CA LEU A 72 8.48 1.95 13.22
C LEU A 72 9.73 1.20 12.75
#